data_AF-A0A2V9U5T4-F1
#
_entry.id   AF-A0A2V9U5T4-F1
#
_cell.length_a   1.000
_cell.length_b   1.000
_cell.length_c   1.000
_cell.angle_alpha   90.00
_cell.angle_beta   90.00
_cell.angle_gamma   90.00
#
_symmetry.space_group_name_H-M   'P 1'
#
loop_
_entity.id
_entity.type
_entity.pdbx_description
1 polymer ?
#
loop_
_entity_poly.entity_id
_entity_poly.type
_entity_poly.pdbx_seq_one_letter_code
_entity_poly.pdbx_strand_id
1 'polypeptide(L)'
;MALMVTTLTLDKTGRLVLPKPVRDELQLRPGDSLELESSEERIVLRPARGNARMRKKQGIWVLHGGAPLSAGVVRETIRRVREERERKVLGKTR
;
A
#
# COMPACT_ATOMS: atom_id res chain seq x y z
N MET A 1 -7.69 -4.72 -21.89
CA MET A 1 -7.45 -3.33 -21.44
C MET A 1 -8.40 -2.44 -22.20
N ALA A 2 -9.35 -1.80 -21.53
CA ALA A 2 -10.26 -0.86 -22.15
C ALA A 2 -9.75 0.55 -21.87
N LEU A 3 -9.56 1.35 -22.92
CA LEU A 3 -9.25 2.76 -22.76
C LEU A 3 -10.58 3.50 -22.51
N MET A 4 -10.77 4.04 -21.31
CA MET A 4 -11.89 4.94 -21.03
C MET A 4 -11.47 6.38 -21.33
N VAL A 5 -12.13 7.02 -22.29
CA VAL A 5 -11.95 8.45 -22.60
C VAL A 5 -13.22 9.18 -22.16
N THR A 6 -13.08 10.15 -21.26
CA THR A 6 -14.18 11.00 -20.81
C THR A 6 -13.67 12.39 -20.48
N THR A 7 -14.52 13.40 -20.66
CA THR A 7 -14.25 14.75 -20.16
C THR A 7 -14.65 14.84 -18.69
N LEU A 8 -13.82 15.48 -17.86
CA LEU A 8 -14.10 15.78 -16.46
C LEU A 8 -14.15 17.29 -16.27
N THR A 9 -14.97 17.75 -15.33
CA THR A 9 -15.03 19.16 -14.92
C THR A 9 -14.39 19.34 -13.55
N LEU A 10 -13.77 20.49 -13.34
CA LEU A 10 -13.31 20.94 -12.03
C LEU A 10 -14.48 21.58 -11.28
N ASP A 11 -14.64 21.24 -10.01
CA ASP A 11 -15.58 21.96 -9.16
C ASP A 11 -15.05 23.34 -8.75
N LYS A 12 -15.89 24.14 -8.08
CA LYS A 12 -15.53 25.49 -7.62
C LYS A 12 -14.31 25.54 -6.68
N THR A 13 -13.97 24.41 -6.06
CA THR A 13 -12.85 24.28 -5.13
C THR A 13 -11.61 23.65 -5.77
N GLY A 14 -11.65 23.39 -7.08
CA GLY A 14 -10.53 22.80 -7.82
C GLY A 14 -10.39 21.29 -7.68
N ARG A 15 -11.46 20.57 -7.27
CA ARG A 15 -11.44 19.11 -7.18
C ARG A 15 -11.95 18.49 -8.49
N LEU A 16 -11.35 17.36 -8.86
CA LEU A 16 -11.81 16.50 -9.94
C LEU A 16 -12.54 15.27 -9.38
N VAL A 17 -13.64 14.87 -10.01
CA VAL A 17 -14.37 13.66 -9.62
C VAL A 17 -13.92 12.51 -10.52
N LEU A 18 -13.25 11.52 -9.93
CA LEU A 18 -12.96 10.28 -10.64
C LEU A 18 -14.23 9.44 -10.82
N PRO A 19 -14.62 9.06 -12.04
CA PRO A 19 -15.77 8.20 -12.28
C PRO A 19 -15.66 6.87 -11.53
N LYS A 20 -16.80 6.30 -11.12
CA LYS A 20 -16.84 5.02 -10.41
C LYS A 20 -16.06 3.90 -11.12
N PRO A 21 -16.19 3.70 -12.45
CA PRO A 21 -15.44 2.64 -13.14
C PRO A 21 -13.91 2.78 -12.97
N VAL A 22 -13.38 4.00 -13.04
CA VAL A 22 -11.95 4.28 -12.84
C VAL A 22 -11.52 3.99 -11.41
N ARG A 23 -12.36 4.35 -10.41
CA ARG A 23 -12.07 4.04 -8.99
C ARG A 23 -12.06 2.55 -8.72
N ASP A 24 -13.00 1.81 -9.29
CA ASP A 24 -13.12 0.36 -9.11
C ASP A 24 -11.94 -0.37 -9.76
N GLU A 25 -11.54 0.02 -10.98
CA GLU A 25 -10.38 -0.53 -11.69
C GLU A 25 -9.06 -0.27 -10.97
N LEU A 26 -8.86 0.95 -10.47
CA LEU A 26 -7.66 1.32 -9.71
C LEU A 26 -7.71 0.89 -8.23
N GLN A 27 -8.80 0.27 -7.79
CA GLN A 27 -9.05 -0.14 -6.40
C GLN A 27 -8.83 1.03 -5.41
N LEU A 28 -9.42 2.18 -5.72
CA LEU A 28 -9.33 3.38 -4.89
C LEU A 28 -10.43 3.40 -3.82
N ARG A 29 -10.05 3.77 -2.61
CA ARG A 29 -10.96 4.00 -1.48
C ARG A 29 -10.90 5.46 -1.01
N PRO A 30 -11.96 5.99 -0.36
CA PRO A 30 -11.89 7.30 0.29
C PRO A 30 -10.70 7.37 1.25
N GLY A 31 -9.87 8.41 1.11
CA GLY A 31 -8.64 8.59 1.89
C GLY A 31 -7.37 8.01 1.24
N ASP A 32 -7.48 7.26 0.15
CA ASP A 32 -6.31 6.83 -0.61
C ASP A 32 -5.55 8.02 -1.19
N SER A 33 -4.22 7.95 -1.17
CA SER A 33 -3.34 8.96 -1.76
C SER A 33 -3.01 8.62 -3.22
N LEU A 34 -2.87 9.65 -4.05
CA LEU A 34 -2.44 9.56 -5.44
C LEU A 34 -1.14 10.35 -5.61
N GLU A 35 -0.20 9.79 -6.34
CA GLU A 35 0.95 10.53 -6.88
C GLU A 35 0.52 11.22 -8.17
N LEU A 36 0.92 12.49 -8.33
CA LEU A 36 0.64 13.32 -9.50
C LEU A 36 1.96 13.66 -10.18
N GLU A 37 2.05 13.29 -11.46
CA GLU A 37 3.12 13.74 -12.35
C GLU A 37 2.52 14.73 -13.34
N SER A 38 3.09 15.94 -13.41
CA SER A 38 2.64 17.00 -14.32
C SER A 38 3.63 17.16 -15.47
N SER A 39 3.10 17.28 -16.67
CA SER A 39 3.82 17.70 -17.89
C SER A 39 3.02 18.80 -18.58
N GLU A 40 3.49 19.35 -19.70
CA GLU A 40 2.93 20.56 -20.31
C GLU A 40 1.39 20.51 -20.47
N GLU A 41 0.85 19.50 -21.16
CA GLU A 41 -0.59 19.42 -21.46
C GLU A 41 -1.32 18.26 -20.76
N ARG A 42 -0.65 17.53 -19.86
CA ARG A 42 -1.25 16.37 -19.20
C ARG A 42 -0.71 16.14 -17.80
N ILE A 43 -1.59 15.60 -16.97
CA ILE A 43 -1.26 15.00 -15.68
C ILE A 43 -1.41 13.49 -15.75
N VAL A 44 -0.56 12.77 -15.02
CA VAL A 44 -0.69 11.34 -14.76
C VAL A 44 -0.92 11.16 -13.28
N LEU A 45 -2.02 10.49 -12.92
CA LEU A 45 -2.35 10.12 -11.55
C LEU A 45 -2.14 8.63 -11.36
N ARG A 46 -1.43 8.24 -10.30
CA ARG A 46 -1.25 6.84 -9.92
C ARG A 46 -1.49 6.64 -8.43
N PRO A 47 -2.12 5.54 -7.99
CA PRO A 47 -2.23 5.21 -6.58
C PRO A 47 -0.85 5.26 -5.91
N ALA A 48 -0.73 6.04 -4.84
CA ALA A 48 0.45 6.09 -3.99
C ALA A 48 0.52 4.81 -3.16
N ARG A 49 0.83 3.69 -3.82
CA ARG A 49 1.05 2.41 -3.15
C ARG A 49 2.41 2.51 -2.47
N GLY A 50 2.47 2.12 -1.20
CA GLY A 50 3.76 1.95 -0.53
C GLY A 50 4.66 1.05 -1.39
N ASN A 51 5.98 1.22 -1.26
CA ASN A 51 7.02 0.51 -2.02
C ASN A 51 7.05 -1.02 -1.81
N ALA A 52 5.96 -1.59 -1.29
CA ALA A 52 5.64 -3.00 -1.17
C ALA A 52 5.55 -3.68 -2.54
N ARG A 53 6.70 -3.77 -3.21
CA ARG A 53 6.83 -4.51 -4.46
C ARG A 53 6.86 -5.99 -4.12
N MET A 54 5.95 -6.75 -4.71
CA MET A 54 6.05 -8.20 -4.72
C MET A 54 7.12 -8.60 -5.74
N ARG A 55 8.11 -9.38 -5.30
CA ARG A 55 9.14 -9.95 -6.18
C ARG A 55 9.20 -11.46 -6.00
N LYS A 56 9.44 -12.18 -7.08
CA LYS A 56 9.64 -13.63 -7.03
C LYS A 56 11.07 -13.93 -6.59
N LYS A 57 11.25 -14.59 -5.44
CA LYS A 57 12.55 -15.06 -4.94
C LYS A 57 12.47 -16.58 -4.79
N GLN A 58 13.30 -17.30 -5.55
CA GLN A 58 13.33 -18.77 -5.53
C GLN A 58 11.95 -19.41 -5.75
N GLY A 59 11.18 -18.91 -6.73
CA GLY A 59 9.84 -19.43 -7.02
C GLY A 59 8.72 -18.87 -6.13
N ILE A 60 9.05 -18.25 -4.99
CA ILE A 60 8.08 -17.75 -4.00
C ILE A 60 7.87 -16.24 -4.17
N TRP A 61 6.63 -15.78 -4.12
CA TRP A 61 6.30 -14.37 -4.08
C TRP A 61 6.63 -13.75 -2.72
N VAL A 62 7.49 -12.74 -2.70
CA VAL A 62 7.94 -12.03 -1.49
C VAL A 62 7.46 -10.59 -1.56
N LEU A 63 6.64 -10.18 -0.59
CA LEU A 63 6.27 -8.78 -0.39
C LEU A 63 7.44 -8.01 0.24
N HIS A 64 7.99 -7.02 -0.46
CA HIS A 64 9.10 -6.22 0.05
C HIS A 64 8.57 -4.93 0.70
N GLY A 65 8.26 -4.96 1.99
CA GLY A 65 7.60 -3.87 2.75
C GLY A 65 8.34 -2.53 2.89
N GLY A 66 9.29 -2.21 2.01
CA GLY A 66 10.08 -0.99 2.06
C GLY A 66 11.36 -1.15 2.88
N ALA A 67 11.70 -0.12 3.67
CA ALA A 67 12.94 -0.07 4.43
C ALA A 67 13.04 -1.23 5.44
N PRO A 68 14.24 -1.80 5.66
CA PRO A 68 14.44 -2.81 6.69
C PRO A 68 14.02 -2.29 8.07
N LEU A 69 13.39 -3.15 8.87
CA LEU A 69 13.15 -2.85 10.28
C LEU A 69 14.48 -2.60 10.99
N SER A 70 14.49 -1.67 11.96
CA SER A 70 15.68 -1.44 12.76
C SER A 70 16.05 -2.69 13.56
N ALA A 71 17.35 -2.88 13.80
CA ALA A 71 17.83 -4.03 14.56
C ALA A 71 17.21 -4.10 15.98
N GLY A 72 16.87 -2.95 16.57
CA GLY A 72 16.17 -2.87 17.86
C GLY A 72 14.77 -3.48 17.80
N VAL A 73 13.95 -3.07 16.82
CA VAL A 73 12.59 -3.59 16.62
C VAL A 73 12.60 -5.09 16.35
N VAL A 74 13.57 -5.56 15.55
CA VAL A 74 13.73 -6.99 15.27
C VAL A 74 14.06 -7.78 16.54
N ARG A 75 15.04 -7.32 17.34
CA ARG A 75 15.44 -7.99 18.59
C ARG A 75 14.29 -8.06 19.59
N GLU A 76 13.58 -6.95 19.77
CA GLU A 76 12.42 -6.89 20.68
C GLU A 76 11.31 -7.84 20.24
N THR A 77 10.99 -7.86 18.94
CA THR A 77 9.98 -8.76 18.39
C THR A 77 10.36 -10.22 18.61
N ILE A 78 11.63 -10.60 18.35
CA ILE A 78 12.11 -11.97 18.60
C ILE A 78 11.98 -12.34 20.08
N ARG A 79 12.39 -11.44 20.99
CA ARG A 79 12.26 -11.64 22.44
C ARG A 79 10.80 -11.90 22.83
N ARG A 80 9.88 -11.02 22.41
CA ARG A 80 8.46 -11.14 22.70
C ARG A 80 7.86 -12.46 22.21
N VAL A 81 8.16 -12.87 20.99
CA VAL A 81 7.66 -14.14 20.41
C VAL A 81 8.26 -15.37 21.11
N ARG A 82 9.48 -15.27 21.66
CA ARG A 82 10.06 -16.35 22.48
C ARG A 82 9.36 -16.44 23.84
N GLU A 83 9.19 -15.32 24.54
CA GLU A 83 8.49 -15.25 25.82
C GLU A 83 7.03 -15.75 25.70
N GLU A 84 6.34 -15.39 24.62
CA GLU A 84 4.99 -15.90 24.33
C GLU A 84 4.97 -17.42 24.14
N ARG A 85 5.96 -17.98 23.43
CA ARG A 85 6.07 -19.43 23.23
C ARG A 85 6.40 -20.15 24.53
N GLU A 86 7.34 -19.64 25.31
CA GLU A 86 7.70 -20.17 26.62
C GLU A 86 6.48 -20.19 27.54
N ARG A 87 5.71 -19.08 27.60
CA ARG A 87 4.48 -19.02 28.39
C ARG A 87 3.45 -20.07 27.95
N LYS A 88 3.26 -20.27 26.64
CA LYS A 88 2.36 -21.29 26.09
C LYS A 88 2.81 -22.71 26.42
N VAL A 89 4.11 -23.00 26.31
CA VAL A 89 4.67 -24.33 26.56
C VAL A 89 4.70 -24.66 28.06
N LEU A 90 4.99 -23.68 28.91
CA LEU A 90 5.06 -23.86 30.37
C LEU A 90 3.68 -23.88 31.05
N GLY A 91 2.58 -23.77 30.29
CA GLY A 91 1.21 -23.82 30.83
C GLY A 91 0.87 -22.69 31.82
N LYS A 92 1.69 -21.63 31.89
CA LYS A 92 1.42 -20.46 32.75
C LYS A 92 0.41 -19.55 32.06
N THR A 93 -0.83 -20.04 31.97
CA THR A 93 -2.00 -19.18 31.87
C THR A 93 -2.30 -18.73 33.29
N ARG A 94 -1.95 -17.49 33.61
CA ARG A 94 -2.59 -16.75 34.69
C ARG A 94 -2.97 -15.37 34.16
#